data_AF-A0A938AVT7-F1
#
_entry.id   AF-A0A938AVT7-F1
#
_cell.length_a   1.000
_cell.length_b   1.000
_cell.length_c   1.000
_cell.angle_alpha   90.00
_cell.angle_beta   90.00
_cell.angle_gamma   90.00
#
_symmetry.space_group_name_H-M   'P 1'
#
loop_
_entity.id
_entity.type
_entity.pdbx_description
1 polymer ?
#
loop_
_entity_poly.entity_id
_entity_poly.type
_entity_poly.pdbx_seq_one_letter_code
_entity_poly.pdbx_strand_id
1 'polypeptide(L)'
;MYVYLDESGDLGFGEGSTAYFTIAFVVVDNPIHYKRCVRSVKVKHNIPKAVELKGNATRETIKRDLLTRFAKLDAEVHSITVQKRNVDAKLRRDTNILYNYMVAYRLSS
;
A
#
# COMPACT_ATOMS: atom_id res chain seq x y z
N MET A 1 5.60 -16.46 5.15
CA MET A 1 5.32 -15.02 5.24
C MET A 1 5.67 -14.30 3.95
N TYR A 2 4.70 -13.57 3.39
CA TYR A 2 4.83 -12.71 2.22
C TYR A 2 4.41 -11.30 2.62
N VAL A 3 5.21 -10.31 2.23
CA VAL A 3 4.93 -8.89 2.51
C VAL A 3 4.70 -8.17 1.19
N TYR A 4 3.57 -7.48 1.11
CA TYR A 4 3.23 -6.57 0.01
C TYR A 4 3.30 -5.14 0.52
N LEU A 5 3.86 -4.24 -0.28
CA LEU A 5 4.04 -2.84 0.07
C LEU A 5 3.45 -1.96 -1.02
N ASP A 6 2.78 -0.88 -0.62
CA ASP A 6 2.32 0.18 -1.52
C ASP A 6 2.50 1.55 -0.86
N GLU A 7 2.62 2.58 -1.68
CA GLU A 7 3.00 3.94 -1.28
C GLU A 7 1.94 4.96 -1.67
N SER A 8 1.79 5.98 -0.85
CA SER A 8 0.93 7.12 -1.16
C SER A 8 1.62 8.43 -0.82
N GLY A 9 1.57 9.37 -1.77
CA GLY A 9 2.29 10.64 -1.72
C GLY A 9 3.67 10.54 -2.37
N ASP A 10 4.52 11.52 -2.07
CA ASP A 10 5.90 11.60 -2.54
C ASP A 10 6.84 11.89 -1.39
N LEU A 11 8.10 11.47 -1.51
CA LEU A 11 9.15 11.76 -0.54
C LEU A 11 9.81 13.14 -0.73
N GLY A 12 9.43 13.89 -1.76
CA GLY A 12 9.99 15.21 -2.03
C GLY A 12 9.60 16.25 -0.98
N PHE A 13 10.37 17.33 -0.90
CA PHE A 13 10.12 18.46 0.01
C PHE A 13 9.98 19.79 -0.75
N GLY A 14 9.82 19.73 -2.07
CA GLY A 14 9.74 20.90 -2.94
C GLY A 14 8.32 21.46 -3.03
N GLU A 15 8.18 22.53 -3.81
CA GLU A 15 6.88 23.06 -4.19
C GLU A 15 6.11 22.01 -5.02
N GLY A 16 4.84 21.76 -4.68
CA GLY A 16 4.03 20.71 -5.29
C GLY A 16 4.15 19.32 -4.65
N SER A 17 5.06 19.13 -3.68
CA SER A 17 5.10 17.91 -2.88
C SER A 17 3.88 17.81 -1.94
N THR A 18 3.39 16.59 -1.77
CA THR A 18 2.35 16.23 -0.81
C THR A 18 2.76 16.58 0.62
N ALA A 19 1.81 16.74 1.56
CA ALA A 19 2.16 17.03 2.96
C ALA A 19 2.56 15.77 3.76
N TYR A 20 2.10 14.61 3.29
CA TYR A 20 2.25 13.31 3.96
C TYR A 20 2.81 12.30 2.97
N PHE A 21 3.62 11.39 3.50
CA PHE A 21 4.03 10.19 2.79
C PHE A 21 3.63 8.98 3.64
N THR A 22 2.99 8.00 3.02
CA THR A 22 2.51 6.79 3.69
C THR A 22 3.03 5.56 2.98
N ILE A 23 3.50 4.60 3.76
CA ILE A 23 3.79 3.25 3.31
C ILE A 23 2.77 2.32 3.98
N ALA A 24 2.06 1.54 3.17
CA ALA A 24 1.15 0.51 3.64
C ALA A 24 1.76 -0.87 3.40
N PHE A 25 1.52 -1.79 4.33
CA PHE A 25 2.00 -3.17 4.26
C PHE A 25 0.82 -4.13 4.44
N VAL A 26 0.86 -5.23 3.68
CA VAL A 26 -0.02 -6.38 3.89
C VAL A 26 0.85 -7.62 4.06
N VAL A 27 0.76 -8.24 5.24
CA VAL A 27 1.51 -9.43 5.60
C VAL A 27 0.56 -10.63 5.59
N VAL A 28 0.94 -11.67 4.85
CA VAL A 28 0.14 -12.88 4.69
C VAL A 28 1.02 -14.12 4.71
N ASP A 29 0.52 -15.22 5.26
CA ASP A 29 1.26 -16.48 5.23
C ASP A 29 1.15 -17.19 3.88
N ASN A 30 -0.04 -17.16 3.29
CA ASN A 30 -0.31 -17.82 2.02
C ASN A 30 -0.91 -16.84 0.98
N PRO A 31 -0.13 -16.44 -0.04
CA PRO A 31 -0.55 -15.45 -1.02
C PRO A 31 -1.52 -16.01 -2.06
N ILE A 32 -1.70 -17.34 -2.12
CA ILE A 32 -2.55 -18.00 -3.10
C ILE A 32 -4.01 -17.57 -2.92
N HIS A 33 -4.48 -17.46 -1.67
CA HIS A 33 -5.87 -17.07 -1.38
C HIS A 33 -6.16 -15.64 -1.84
N TYR A 34 -5.25 -14.70 -1.58
CA TYR A 34 -5.35 -13.31 -2.04
C TYR A 34 -5.36 -13.19 -3.56
N LYS A 35 -4.42 -13.88 -4.25
CA LYS A 35 -4.38 -13.92 -5.72
C LYS A 35 -5.66 -14.51 -6.32
N ARG A 36 -6.22 -15.55 -5.70
CA ARG A 36 -7.51 -16.13 -6.11
C ARG A 36 -8.65 -15.14 -5.94
N CYS A 37 -8.73 -14.42 -4.81
CA CYS A 37 -9.74 -13.38 -4.61
C CYS A 37 -9.69 -12.29 -5.69
N VAL A 38 -8.50 -11.77 -5.99
CA VAL A 38 -8.30 -10.78 -7.07
C VAL A 38 -8.78 -11.36 -8.42
N ARG A 39 -8.37 -12.59 -8.75
CA ARG A 39 -8.78 -13.25 -10.00
C ARG A 39 -10.30 -13.41 -10.07
N SER A 40 -10.94 -13.88 -9.01
CA SER A 40 -12.39 -14.09 -8.95
C SER A 40 -13.16 -12.77 -9.12
N VAL A 41 -12.70 -11.69 -8.50
CA VAL A 41 -13.31 -10.35 -8.67
C VAL A 41 -13.15 -9.89 -10.12
N LYS A 42 -11.96 -10.03 -10.71
CA LYS A 42 -11.74 -9.65 -12.11
C LYS A 42 -12.62 -10.44 -13.08
N VAL A 43 -12.76 -11.76 -12.89
CA VAL A 43 -13.68 -12.57 -13.70
C VAL A 43 -15.12 -12.12 -13.53
N LYS A 44 -15.59 -11.94 -12.29
CA LYS A 44 -16.98 -11.53 -12.00
C LYS A 44 -17.34 -10.19 -12.64
N HIS A 45 -16.41 -9.25 -12.67
CA HIS A 45 -16.61 -7.90 -13.22
C HIS A 45 -16.11 -7.74 -14.66
N ASN A 46 -15.80 -8.85 -15.36
CA ASN A 46 -15.28 -8.87 -16.74
C ASN A 46 -14.05 -7.99 -16.97
N ILE A 47 -13.16 -7.91 -15.98
CA ILE A 47 -11.92 -7.12 -16.03
C ILE A 47 -10.80 -8.01 -16.59
N PRO A 48 -10.11 -7.60 -17.68
CA PRO A 48 -9.02 -8.36 -18.24
C PRO A 48 -7.91 -8.63 -17.23
N LYS A 49 -7.28 -9.81 -17.30
CA LYS A 49 -6.20 -10.20 -16.38
C LYS A 49 -5.04 -9.20 -16.35
N ALA A 50 -4.71 -8.60 -17.49
CA ALA A 50 -3.62 -7.64 -17.64
C ALA A 50 -3.92 -6.24 -17.04
N VAL A 51 -5.19 -5.90 -16.79
CA VAL A 51 -5.56 -4.57 -16.28
C VAL A 51 -5.40 -4.51 -14.77
N GLU A 52 -4.52 -3.66 -14.27
CA GLU A 52 -4.37 -3.42 -12.83
C GLU A 52 -5.60 -2.73 -12.22
N LEU A 53 -5.97 -3.13 -10.99
CA LEU A 53 -7.05 -2.47 -10.24
C LEU A 53 -6.49 -1.29 -9.45
N LYS A 54 -6.48 -0.10 -10.05
CA LYS A 54 -6.00 1.11 -9.37
C LYS A 54 -7.02 1.61 -8.33
N GLY A 55 -6.59 1.92 -7.11
CA GLY A 55 -7.48 2.30 -6.01
C GLY A 55 -8.35 3.54 -6.29
N ASN A 56 -7.81 4.50 -7.05
CA ASN A 56 -8.50 5.74 -7.44
C ASN A 56 -9.46 5.57 -8.63
N ALA A 57 -9.11 4.74 -9.60
CA ALA A 57 -9.89 4.55 -10.84
C ALA A 57 -10.92 3.41 -10.74
N THR A 58 -10.76 2.49 -9.79
CA THR A 58 -11.65 1.34 -9.63
C THR A 58 -12.96 1.76 -8.96
N ARG A 59 -14.09 1.38 -9.56
CA ARG A 59 -15.45 1.64 -9.03
C ARG A 59 -15.59 1.11 -7.60
N GLU A 60 -16.34 1.83 -6.75
CA GLU A 60 -16.53 1.47 -5.34
C GLU A 60 -17.10 0.05 -5.17
N THR A 61 -18.05 -0.35 -6.02
CA THR A 61 -18.66 -1.69 -5.96
C THR A 61 -17.64 -2.81 -6.12
N ILE A 62 -16.66 -2.64 -7.02
CA ILE A 62 -15.57 -3.60 -7.24
C ILE A 62 -14.61 -3.60 -6.04
N LYS A 63 -14.27 -2.41 -5.51
CA LYS A 63 -13.44 -2.29 -4.30
C LYS A 63 -14.08 -2.98 -3.11
N ARG A 64 -15.37 -2.75 -2.87
CA ARG A 64 -16.12 -3.36 -1.77
C ARG A 64 -16.19 -4.88 -1.88
N ASP A 65 -16.42 -5.42 -3.09
CA ASP A 65 -16.40 -6.88 -3.33
C ASP A 65 -15.03 -7.48 -3.01
N LEU A 66 -13.95 -6.84 -3.46
CA LEU A 66 -12.58 -7.28 -3.19
C LEU A 66 -12.26 -7.24 -1.69
N LEU A 67 -12.51 -6.10 -1.03
CA LEU A 67 -12.24 -5.92 0.39
C LEU A 67 -13.07 -6.86 1.28
N THR A 68 -14.32 -7.12 0.92
CA THR A 68 -15.18 -8.08 1.65
C THR A 68 -14.64 -9.51 1.57
N ARG A 69 -13.94 -9.86 0.48
CA ARG A 69 -13.27 -11.16 0.34
C ARG A 69 -11.98 -11.21 1.13
N PHE A 70 -11.18 -10.14 1.09
CA PHE A 70 -9.95 -10.04 1.87
C PHE A 70 -10.23 -10.06 3.38
N ALA A 71 -11.29 -9.44 3.86
CA ALA A 71 -11.68 -9.45 5.27
C ALA A 71 -12.00 -10.84 5.85
N LYS A 72 -12.15 -11.86 5.00
CA LYS A 72 -12.36 -13.26 5.40
C LYS A 72 -11.08 -14.08 5.41
N LEU A 73 -9.97 -13.50 4.97
CA LEU A 73 -8.67 -14.12 4.93
C LEU A 73 -7.83 -13.60 6.09
N ASP A 74 -6.88 -14.41 6.52
CA ASP A 74 -5.92 -14.00 7.54
C ASP A 74 -4.86 -13.09 6.89
N ALA A 75 -4.77 -11.86 7.38
CA ALA A 75 -3.81 -10.85 6.99
C ALA A 75 -3.58 -9.90 8.15
N GLU A 76 -2.34 -9.46 8.27
CA GLU A 76 -2.02 -8.27 9.02
C GLU A 76 -1.89 -7.10 8.06
N VAL A 77 -2.54 -5.99 8.41
CA VAL A 77 -2.47 -4.75 7.65
C VAL A 77 -1.82 -3.70 8.53
N HIS A 78 -0.75 -3.12 8.00
CA HIS A 78 0.05 -2.16 8.72
C HIS A 78 0.24 -0.90 7.88
N SER A 79 0.48 0.23 8.52
CA SER A 79 0.88 1.44 7.82
C SER A 79 1.79 2.30 8.68
N ILE A 80 2.61 3.10 8.01
CA ILE A 80 3.39 4.16 8.63
C ILE A 80 3.25 5.42 7.80
N THR A 81 2.87 6.51 8.44
CA THR A 81 2.65 7.80 7.80
C THR A 81 3.53 8.84 8.47
N VAL A 82 4.26 9.60 7.65
CA VAL A 82 5.06 10.73 8.11
C VAL A 82 4.43 12.04 7.64
N GLN A 83 4.33 13.00 8.56
CA GLN A 83 4.03 14.38 8.22
C GLN A 83 5.35 15.09 7.86
N LYS A 84 5.56 15.43 6.59
CA LYS A 84 6.87 15.86 6.07
C LYS A 84 7.41 17.14 6.73
N ARG A 85 6.52 18.01 7.24
CA ARG A 85 6.93 19.22 7.98
C ARG A 85 7.72 18.92 9.27
N ASN A 86 7.54 17.73 9.85
CA ASN A 86 8.18 17.31 11.10
C ASN A 86 9.48 16.52 10.85
N VAL A 87 9.84 16.25 9.59
CA VAL A 87 11.05 15.49 9.26
C VAL A 87 12.28 16.37 9.48
N ASP A 88 13.29 15.84 10.17
CA ASP A 88 14.57 16.52 10.39
C ASP A 88 15.20 16.95 9.06
N ALA A 89 15.73 18.16 9.00
CA ALA A 89 16.31 18.74 7.79
C ALA A 89 17.41 17.88 7.15
N LYS A 90 18.15 17.09 7.94
CA LYS A 90 19.17 16.15 7.44
C LYS A 90 18.54 15.01 6.65
N LEU A 91 17.42 14.46 7.12
CA LEU A 91 16.67 13.40 6.44
C LEU A 91 15.95 13.90 5.18
N ARG A 92 15.74 15.21 5.04
CA ARG A 92 15.18 15.80 3.81
C ARG A 92 16.17 15.83 2.66
N ARG A 93 17.48 15.82 2.95
CA ARG A 93 18.54 15.86 1.94
C ARG A 93 18.77 14.51 1.27
N ASP A 94 18.43 13.43 1.97
CA ASP A 94 18.49 12.06 1.47
C ASP A 94 17.21 11.31 1.81
N THR A 95 16.29 11.31 0.86
CA THR A 95 14.97 10.68 0.99
C THR A 95 15.05 9.16 1.13
N ASN A 96 16.14 8.52 0.69
CA ASN A 96 16.31 7.08 0.84
C ASN A 96 16.51 6.69 2.30
N ILE A 97 17.21 7.54 3.08
CA ILE A 97 17.39 7.31 4.52
C ILE A 97 16.03 7.37 5.23
N LEU A 98 15.20 8.35 4.90
CA LEU A 98 13.85 8.47 5.46
C LEU A 98 12.99 7.24 5.12
N TYR A 99 13.00 6.82 3.86
CA TYR A 99 12.27 5.64 3.42
C TYR A 99 12.70 4.37 4.16
N ASN A 100 14.01 4.11 4.18
CA ASN A 100 14.58 2.94 4.83
C ASN A 100 14.29 2.94 6.34
N TYR A 101 14.35 4.11 6.98
CA TYR A 101 13.96 4.26 8.38
C TYR A 101 12.49 3.88 8.60
N MET A 102 11.58 4.35 7.75
CA MET A 102 10.15 4.05 7.87
C MET A 102 9.86 2.54 7.71
N VAL A 103 10.48 1.91 6.71
CA VAL A 103 10.32 0.46 6.46
C VAL A 103 10.93 -0.36 7.60
N ALA A 104 12.17 -0.06 8.00
CA ALA A 104 12.87 -0.79 9.05
C ALA A 104 12.15 -0.65 10.40
N TYR A 105 11.69 0.55 10.75
CA TYR A 105 10.91 0.77 11.98
C TYR A 105 9.65 -0.09 12.01
N ARG A 106 8.91 -0.17 10.88
CA ARG A 106 7.68 -0.96 10.84
C ARG A 106 7.92 -2.48 10.87
N LEU A 107 9.00 -2.97 10.25
CA LEU A 107 9.30 -4.41 10.21
C LEU A 107 10.02 -4.94 11.45
N SER A 108 10.48 -4.06 12.35
CA SER A 108 11.20 -4.43 13.58
C SER A 108 10.38 -4.27 14.86
N SER A 109 9.14 -3.78 14.76
CA SER A 109 8.18 -3.58 15.86
C SER A 109 6.95 -4.46 15.72
#